data_AF-A0A6N2LKP9-F1
#
_entry.id   AF-A0A6N2LKP9-F1
#
_cell.length_a   1.000
_cell.length_b   1.000
_cell.length_c   1.000
_cell.angle_alpha   90.00
_cell.angle_beta   90.00
_cell.angle_gamma   90.00
#
_symmetry.space_group_name_H-M   'P 1'
#
loop_
_entity.id
_entity.type
_entity.pdbx_description
1 polymer ?
#
loop_
_entity_poly.entity_id
_entity_poly.type
_entity_poly.pdbx_seq_one_letter_code
_entity_poly.pdbx_strand_id
1 'polypeptide(L)'
;MVQDVLFFGPLDKCPLCSSNLEFDGKRYSCKGFYSEWSSCTFKTRTPPRKEEPLKLPDSVLNSSVAEFLKKHQDPSRRPCQGAPIKHLAGIVVSLSGRLSRTHQYWKREIEKHGGKVSSSVEGRRAYL
;
A
#
# COMPACT_ATOMS: atom_id res chain seq x y z
N MET A 1 0.93 1.21 -15.85
CA MET A 1 2.30 0.75 -15.52
C MET A 1 3.16 1.86 -14.92
N VAL A 2 3.26 3.05 -15.56
CA VAL A 2 4.09 4.17 -15.06
C VAL A 2 3.69 4.64 -13.65
N GLN A 3 2.40 4.79 -13.37
CA GLN A 3 1.92 5.14 -12.02
C GLN A 3 2.33 4.10 -10.96
N ASP A 4 2.22 2.80 -11.27
CA ASP A 4 2.61 1.74 -10.33
C ASP A 4 4.10 1.83 -9.97
N VAL A 5 4.94 2.03 -10.98
CA VAL A 5 6.39 2.17 -10.82
C VAL A 5 6.74 3.43 -10.02
N LEU A 6 6.00 4.51 -10.21
CA LEU A 6 6.26 5.76 -9.50
C LEU A 6 5.90 5.67 -8.00
N PHE A 7 4.80 5.00 -7.67
CA PHE A 7 4.32 4.91 -6.29
C PHE A 7 4.98 3.79 -5.48
N PHE A 8 5.18 2.63 -6.10
CA PHE A 8 5.67 1.43 -5.43
C PHE A 8 7.08 1.04 -5.86
N GLY A 9 7.66 1.72 -6.85
CA GLY A 9 8.99 1.45 -7.36
C GLY A 9 9.03 0.44 -8.51
N PRO A 10 10.19 0.29 -9.17
CA PRO A 10 10.35 -0.64 -10.29
C PRO A 10 10.20 -2.10 -9.82
N LEU A 11 9.46 -2.88 -10.61
CA LEU A 11 9.33 -4.32 -10.40
C LEU A 11 10.67 -5.01 -10.66
N ASP A 12 10.95 -6.02 -9.86
CA ASP A 12 12.06 -6.92 -10.13
C ASP A 12 11.63 -8.03 -11.11
N LYS A 13 12.61 -8.79 -11.59
CA LYS A 13 12.38 -9.90 -12.51
C LYS A 13 11.60 -11.03 -11.84
N CYS A 14 10.91 -11.82 -12.65
CA CYS A 14 10.21 -13.02 -12.19
C CYS A 14 11.23 -13.98 -11.53
N PRO A 15 10.96 -14.48 -10.31
CA PRO A 15 11.89 -15.36 -9.61
C PRO A 15 12.07 -16.73 -10.27
N LEU A 16 11.16 -17.12 -11.17
CA LEU A 16 11.20 -18.43 -11.85
C LEU A 16 11.88 -18.40 -13.21
N CYS A 17 11.64 -17.36 -14.02
CA CYS A 17 12.11 -17.30 -15.41
C CYS A 17 12.85 -16.01 -15.76
N SER A 18 13.11 -15.14 -14.78
CA SER A 18 13.83 -13.87 -14.97
C SER A 18 13.22 -12.90 -16.01
N SER A 19 11.95 -13.10 -16.36
CA SER A 19 11.21 -12.23 -17.28
C SER A 19 10.43 -11.14 -16.55
N ASN A 20 9.81 -10.22 -17.31
CA ASN A 20 9.06 -9.11 -16.75
C ASN A 20 7.67 -9.55 -16.25
N LEU A 21 7.22 -8.86 -15.20
CA LEU A 21 5.89 -9.01 -14.62
C LEU A 21 4.97 -7.89 -15.10
N GLU A 22 3.74 -8.23 -15.47
CA GLU A 22 2.71 -7.28 -15.87
C GLU A 22 1.50 -7.33 -14.95
N PHE A 23 0.88 -6.18 -14.70
CA PHE A 23 -0.32 -6.10 -13.88
C PHE A 23 -1.58 -6.35 -14.71
N ASP A 24 -2.27 -7.45 -14.42
CA ASP A 24 -3.48 -7.92 -15.14
C ASP A 24 -4.78 -7.38 -14.49
N GLY A 25 -4.74 -6.18 -13.88
CA GLY A 25 -5.87 -5.55 -13.19
C GLY A 25 -6.17 -6.09 -11.79
N LYS A 26 -5.87 -7.37 -11.50
CA LYS A 26 -6.07 -7.98 -10.16
C LYS A 26 -4.77 -8.32 -9.43
N ARG A 27 -3.75 -8.73 -10.18
CA ARG A 27 -2.47 -9.25 -9.69
C ARG A 27 -1.40 -9.14 -10.76
N TYR A 28 -0.14 -9.22 -10.35
CA TYR A 28 0.99 -9.30 -11.26
C TYR A 28 1.10 -10.72 -11.81
N SER A 29 1.23 -10.82 -13.12
CA SER A 29 1.36 -12.07 -13.86
C SER A 29 2.64 -12.02 -14.69
N CYS A 30 3.37 -13.12 -14.69
CA CYS A 30 4.54 -13.28 -15.55
C CYS A 30 4.10 -13.57 -16.98
N LYS A 31 4.74 -12.90 -17.95
CA LYS A 31 4.48 -13.10 -19.39
C LYS A 31 5.61 -13.81 -20.12
N GLY A 32 6.72 -14.13 -19.44
CA GLY A 32 7.81 -14.88 -20.05
C GLY A 32 7.55 -16.37 -20.14
N PHE A 33 8.55 -17.06 -20.67
CA PHE A 33 8.57 -18.50 -20.90
C PHE A 33 9.58 -19.15 -19.95
N TYR A 34 9.24 -20.34 -19.45
CA TYR A 34 10.19 -21.17 -18.69
C TYR A 34 11.07 -21.99 -19.66
N SER A 35 10.48 -22.42 -20.77
CA SER A 35 11.16 -23.08 -21.88
C SER A 35 10.48 -22.72 -23.20
N GLU A 36 11.07 -23.12 -24.32
CA GLU A 36 10.49 -22.95 -25.67
C GLU A 36 9.08 -23.56 -25.81
N TRP A 37 8.71 -24.47 -24.90
CA TRP A 37 7.46 -25.21 -24.93
C TRP A 37 6.48 -24.83 -23.80
N SER A 38 6.90 -23.97 -22.85
CA SER A 38 6.08 -23.67 -21.67
C SER A 38 6.16 -22.21 -21.23
N SER A 39 4.98 -21.60 -21.05
CA SER A 39 4.85 -20.25 -20.50
C SER A 39 4.95 -20.26 -18.96
N CYS A 40 5.46 -19.18 -18.39
CA CYS A 40 5.55 -19.04 -16.95
C CYS A 40 4.17 -18.71 -16.36
N THR A 41 3.75 -19.48 -15.35
CA THR A 41 2.43 -19.33 -14.70
C THR A 41 2.49 -18.52 -13.40
N PHE A 42 3.63 -17.90 -13.10
CA PHE A 42 3.83 -17.13 -11.87
C PHE A 42 2.86 -15.96 -11.75
N LYS A 43 2.15 -15.90 -10.63
CA LYS A 43 1.16 -14.86 -10.31
C LYS A 43 1.29 -14.46 -8.84
N THR A 44 1.35 -13.17 -8.56
CA THR A 44 1.50 -12.64 -7.19
C THR A 44 0.79 -11.30 -7.01
N ARG A 45 0.34 -10.99 -5.79
CA ARG A 45 -0.16 -9.66 -5.42
C ARG A 45 0.94 -8.76 -4.85
N THR A 46 2.02 -9.36 -4.37
CA THR A 46 3.17 -8.71 -3.76
C THR A 46 4.41 -9.15 -4.55
N PRO A 47 4.67 -8.53 -5.72
CA PRO A 47 5.81 -8.89 -6.55
C PRO A 47 7.12 -8.41 -5.89
N PRO A 48 8.24 -9.10 -6.16
CA PRO A 48 9.55 -8.58 -5.76
C PRO A 48 9.80 -7.25 -6.47
N ARG A 49 10.37 -6.28 -5.75
CA ARG A 49 10.68 -4.95 -6.26
C ARG A 49 12.12 -4.59 -5.92
N LYS A 50 12.73 -3.75 -6.76
CA LYS A 50 14.08 -3.27 -6.50
C LYS A 50 14.07 -2.20 -5.41
N GLU A 51 14.99 -2.35 -4.47
CA GLU A 51 15.23 -1.35 -3.42
C GLU A 51 16.01 -0.13 -3.95
N GLU A 52 16.38 -0.13 -5.24
CA GLU A 52 17.06 1.02 -5.83
C GLU A 52 16.13 2.25 -5.97
N PRO A 53 16.66 3.47 -5.79
CA PRO A 53 15.94 4.71 -6.07
C PRO A 53 15.47 4.76 -7.52
N LEU A 54 14.27 5.30 -7.74
CA LEU A 54 13.72 5.43 -9.08
C LEU A 54 14.55 6.43 -9.91
N LYS A 55 15.23 5.93 -10.94
CA LYS A 55 15.91 6.78 -11.93
C LYS A 55 14.86 7.44 -12.81
N LEU A 56 14.70 8.76 -12.65
CA LEU A 56 13.83 9.57 -13.50
C LEU A 56 14.65 10.18 -14.62
N PRO A 57 14.12 10.26 -15.85
CA PRO A 57 14.80 10.97 -16.94
C PRO A 57 14.83 12.48 -16.68
N ASP A 58 15.88 13.15 -17.18
CA ASP A 58 16.12 14.59 -16.94
C ASP A 58 14.97 15.48 -17.41
N SER A 59 14.24 15.07 -18.46
CA SER A 59 13.04 15.76 -18.93
C SER A 59 11.95 15.89 -17.86
N VAL A 60 11.83 14.91 -16.97
CA VAL A 60 10.84 14.91 -15.88
C VAL A 60 11.37 15.70 -14.67
N LEU A 61 12.68 15.65 -14.41
CA LEU A 61 13.32 16.39 -13.32
C LEU A 61 13.28 17.91 -13.54
N ASN A 62 13.24 18.36 -14.79
CA ASN A 62 13.17 19.77 -15.15
C ASN A 62 11.74 20.36 -15.13
N SER A 63 10.74 19.53 -14.85
CA SER A 63 9.34 19.95 -14.80
C SER A 63 8.90 20.33 -13.37
N SER A 64 7.81 21.09 -13.26
CA SER A 64 7.22 21.50 -11.98
C SER A 64 6.75 20.32 -11.10
N VAL A 65 6.58 19.12 -11.66
CA VAL A 65 6.22 17.91 -10.89
C VAL A 65 7.41 17.24 -10.22
N ALA A 66 8.65 17.67 -10.49
CA ALA A 66 9.85 17.05 -9.92
C ALA A 66 9.86 17.03 -8.39
N GLU A 67 9.38 18.09 -7.73
CA GLU A 67 9.30 18.15 -6.26
C GLU A 67 8.35 17.09 -5.68
N PHE A 68 7.25 16.80 -6.37
CA PHE A 68 6.31 15.75 -5.96
C PHE A 68 6.92 14.37 -6.15
N LEU A 69 7.64 14.15 -7.24
CA LEU A 69 8.26 12.85 -7.55
C LEU A 69 9.41 12.52 -6.59
N LYS A 70 10.19 13.53 -6.16
CA LYS A 70 11.26 13.38 -5.17
C LYS A 70 10.77 12.79 -3.85
N LYS A 71 9.53 13.08 -3.42
CA LYS A 71 8.94 12.50 -2.20
C LYS A 71 8.76 10.98 -2.28
N HIS A 72 8.59 10.44 -3.49
CA HIS A 72 8.34 9.01 -3.75
C HIS A 72 9.57 8.27 -4.28
N GLN A 73 10.69 8.96 -4.48
CA GLN A 73 11.95 8.34 -4.94
C GLN A 73 12.55 7.40 -3.89
N ASP A 74 12.42 7.77 -2.62
CA ASP A 74 12.97 7.04 -1.47
C ASP A 74 12.26 5.67 -1.31
N PRO A 75 13.00 4.55 -1.40
CA PRO A 75 12.46 3.20 -1.21
C PRO A 75 11.78 3.00 0.15
N SER A 76 12.30 3.58 1.22
CA SER A 76 11.80 3.42 2.58
C SER A 76 10.47 4.13 2.81
N ARG A 77 10.13 5.10 1.96
CA ARG A 77 8.85 5.83 2.01
C ARG A 77 7.77 5.18 1.15
N ARG A 78 8.09 4.12 0.41
CA ARG A 78 7.13 3.44 -0.46
C ARG A 78 6.10 2.71 0.41
N PRO A 79 4.79 2.83 0.10
CA PRO A 79 3.78 2.04 0.79
C PRO A 79 4.08 0.55 0.61
N CYS A 80 4.30 -0.18 1.71
CA CYS A 80 4.51 -1.62 1.65
C CYS A 80 3.24 -2.30 1.14
N GLN A 81 3.29 -2.88 -0.06
CA GLN A 81 2.23 -3.77 -0.53
C GLN A 81 2.29 -5.06 0.28
N GLY A 82 1.33 -5.26 1.19
CA GLY A 82 1.24 -6.49 1.98
C GLY A 82 0.93 -6.29 3.47
N ALA A 83 0.96 -5.04 3.98
CA ALA A 83 0.37 -4.80 5.28
C ALA A 83 -1.12 -5.13 5.20
N PRO A 84 -1.68 -5.94 6.13
CA PRO A 84 -3.12 -6.08 6.24
C PRO A 84 -3.70 -4.66 6.30
N ILE A 85 -4.61 -4.33 5.39
CA ILE A 85 -5.30 -3.05 5.43
C ILE A 85 -6.14 -3.08 6.70
N LYS A 86 -5.55 -2.63 7.80
CA LYS A 86 -6.24 -2.38 9.05
C LYS A 86 -7.17 -1.21 8.75
N HIS A 87 -8.42 -1.53 8.41
CA HIS A 87 -9.41 -0.55 7.95
C HIS A 87 -9.60 0.63 8.92
N LEU A 88 -9.23 0.45 10.20
CA LEU A 88 -9.31 1.47 11.24
C LEU A 88 -7.94 2.01 11.69
N ALA A 89 -6.83 1.67 11.01
CA ALA A 89 -5.51 2.16 11.37
C ALA A 89 -5.47 3.70 11.34
N GLY A 90 -5.12 4.29 12.49
CA GLY A 90 -5.06 5.74 12.68
C GLY A 90 -6.38 6.40 13.05
N ILE A 91 -7.48 5.65 13.11
CA ILE A 91 -8.80 6.15 13.51
C ILE A 91 -8.99 6.00 15.03
N VAL A 92 -9.47 7.06 15.68
CA VAL A 92 -9.90 7.04 17.09
C VAL A 92 -11.43 7.05 17.14
N VAL A 93 -12.00 6.03 17.76
CA VAL A 93 -13.46 5.84 17.89
C VAL A 93 -13.88 6.12 19.33
N SER A 94 -14.94 6.90 19.53
CA SER A 94 -15.61 7.01 20.82
C SER A 94 -16.95 6.28 20.79
N LEU A 95 -17.18 5.43 21.80
CA LEU A 95 -18.42 4.67 21.95
C LEU A 95 -19.34 5.41 22.92
N SER A 96 -20.55 5.74 22.50
CA SER A 96 -21.53 6.49 23.30
C SER A 96 -22.92 5.87 23.18
N GLY A 97 -23.75 6.03 24.22
CA GLY A 97 -25.14 5.58 24.23
C GLY A 97 -25.33 4.08 24.49
N ARG A 98 -26.52 3.56 24.16
CA ARG A 98 -26.90 2.15 24.38
C ARG A 98 -26.37 1.28 23.25
N LEU A 99 -25.32 0.51 23.54
CA LEU A 99 -24.69 -0.39 22.59
C LEU A 99 -25.39 -1.77 22.55
N SER A 100 -25.36 -2.42 21.39
CA SER A 100 -25.89 -3.79 21.21
C SER A 100 -25.10 -4.86 21.95
N ARG A 101 -23.82 -4.59 22.23
CA ARG A 101 -22.88 -5.45 22.96
C ARG A 101 -22.10 -4.60 23.96
N THR A 102 -21.36 -5.27 24.85
CA THR A 102 -20.56 -4.58 25.86
C THR A 102 -19.51 -3.68 25.24
N HIS A 103 -19.19 -2.57 25.92
CA HIS A 103 -18.14 -1.65 25.49
C HIS A 103 -16.79 -2.36 25.30
N GLN A 104 -16.48 -3.35 26.14
CA GLN A 104 -15.27 -4.16 26.02
C GLN A 104 -15.22 -5.01 24.74
N TYR A 105 -16.37 -5.54 24.30
CA TYR A 105 -16.46 -6.29 23.05
C TYR A 105 -16.11 -5.41 21.85
N TRP A 106 -16.73 -4.24 21.77
CA TRP A 106 -16.47 -3.28 20.69
C TRP A 106 -15.05 -2.74 20.73
N LYS A 107 -14.49 -2.48 21.92
CA LYS A 107 -13.09 -2.09 22.06
C LYS A 107 -12.14 -3.12 21.43
N ARG A 108 -12.31 -4.41 21.74
CA ARG A 108 -11.49 -5.47 21.15
C ARG A 108 -11.65 -5.55 19.64
N GLU A 109 -12.88 -5.45 19.12
CA GLU A 109 -13.12 -5.57 17.67
C GLU A 109 -12.52 -4.38 16.89
N ILE A 110 -12.58 -3.17 17.46
CA ILE A 110 -12.00 -1.96 16.89
C ILE A 110 -10.47 -2.04 16.90
N GLU A 111 -9.87 -2.46 18.02
CA GLU A 111 -8.42 -2.63 18.16
C GLU A 111 -7.87 -3.72 17.23
N LYS A 112 -8.62 -4.82 17.06
CA LYS A 112 -8.30 -5.89 16.10
C LYS A 112 -8.20 -5.38 14.66
N HIS A 113 -9.03 -4.41 14.28
CA HIS A 113 -9.00 -3.76 12.97
C HIS A 113 -8.07 -2.53 12.91
N GLY A 114 -7.29 -2.28 13.97
CA GLY A 114 -6.26 -1.24 14.03
C GLY A 114 -6.70 0.13 14.54
N GLY A 115 -7.95 0.27 14.97
CA GLY A 115 -8.45 1.51 15.58
C GLY A 115 -8.08 1.63 17.05
N LYS A 116 -8.14 2.83 17.60
CA LYS A 116 -8.05 3.09 19.05
C LYS A 116 -9.40 3.55 19.59
N VAL A 117 -9.75 3.12 20.79
CA VAL A 117 -10.97 3.61 21.46
C VAL A 117 -10.62 4.63 22.52
N SER A 118 -11.23 5.82 22.46
CA SER A 118 -11.15 6.82 23.53
C SER A 118 -12.40 6.73 24.41
N SER A 119 -12.19 6.67 25.73
CA SER A 119 -13.26 6.72 26.73
C SER A 119 -13.77 8.14 27.01
N SER A 120 -13.06 9.16 26.52
CA SER A 120 -13.42 10.57 26.70
C SER A 120 -13.49 11.27 25.35
N VAL A 121 -14.55 12.06 25.16
CA VAL A 121 -14.66 13.04 24.07
C VAL A 121 -14.42 14.39 24.71
N GLU A 122 -13.25 14.99 24.49
CA GLU A 122 -13.01 16.37 24.88
C GLU A 122 -13.84 17.30 23.99
N GLY A 123 -15.09 17.52 24.38
CA GLY A 123 -15.96 18.49 23.75
C GLY A 123 -15.49 19.90 24.10
N ARG A 124 -14.87 20.61 23.15
CA ARG A 124 -14.80 22.08 23.22
C ARG A 124 -16.23 22.62 23.14
N ARG A 125 -16.82 22.95 24.29
CA ARG A 125 -18.01 23.81 24.34
C ARG A 125 -17.59 25.20 23.86
N ALA A 126 -17.89 25.52 22.61
CA ALA A 126 -17.96 26.92 22.20
C ALA A 126 -19.26 27.48 22.77
N TYR A 127 -19.16 28.28 23.83
CA TYR A 127 -20.26 29.15 24.25
C TYR A 127 -20.26 30.34 23.28
N LEU A 128 -21.35 30.48 22.50
CA LEU A 128 -21.71 31.75 21.85
C LEU A 128 -22.44 32.63 22.86
#